data_AF-A0AAN9AQ73-F1
#
_entry.id   AF-A0AAN9AQ73-F1
#
_cell.length_a   1.000
_cell.length_b   1.000
_cell.length_c   1.000
_cell.angle_alpha   90.00
_cell.angle_beta   90.00
_cell.angle_gamma   90.00
#
_symmetry.space_group_name_H-M   'P 1'
#
loop_
_entity.id
_entity.type
_entity.pdbx_description
1 polymer ?
#
loop_
_entity_poly.entity_id
_entity_poly.type
_entity_poly.pdbx_seq_one_letter_code
_entity_poly.pdbx_strand_id
1 'polypeptide(L)'
;MPKKGRGKSGKKSGTNSSAISRQISLAEVRINHPEVTMEIAPEISSPEPPPPPPPPPPPRREKSMTDWIRDRVSVTYLRKEDWKPEHLMTIDEFVKDGEFRYLFFYKDVYRGFCVERDVPPFPVDQLFYFLKVGDLDRLRKGNFFDSVQYGSLNGDYLNSLLRVMSKLHGPQFFSNPTWTESMRNDFSEKFHRFMSGLTDTRWKLEGKTVLYIPNEGRVFPIVEAAEDKEYIQRMEVCMIHWSRQIKHVLNMQTSGTGESEQGPLAEVDHWKNRCADLTGITSQLDHPAIVRIISVLQHAKSNYITPFLKLAGEIMEGSRQAESNLMFLKVLKESCHEMMLAYNVL
;
A
#
# COMPACT_ATOMS: atom_id res chain seq x y z
N MET A 1 36.15 22.27 -47.60
CA MET A 1 36.36 23.63 -48.19
C MET A 1 35.43 23.80 -49.39
N PRO A 2 35.30 24.98 -50.02
CA PRO A 2 34.74 26.25 -49.53
C PRO A 2 33.44 26.58 -50.34
N LYS A 3 32.76 27.74 -50.36
CA LYS A 3 33.02 29.14 -49.95
C LYS A 3 31.79 29.74 -49.21
N LYS A 4 31.87 31.03 -48.85
CA LYS A 4 30.83 31.89 -48.24
C LYS A 4 29.93 32.55 -49.31
N GLY A 5 28.78 33.09 -48.91
CA GLY A 5 28.03 34.16 -49.60
C GLY A 5 27.28 35.05 -48.60
N ARG A 6 27.27 36.39 -48.75
CA ARG A 6 26.75 37.32 -47.72
C ARG A 6 26.35 38.70 -48.29
N GLY A 7 25.15 39.17 -47.93
CA GLY A 7 24.65 40.53 -48.22
C GLY A 7 23.82 40.65 -49.52
N LYS A 8 23.12 41.76 -49.77
CA LYS A 8 22.93 42.98 -48.94
C LYS A 8 21.64 43.72 -49.33
N SER A 9 21.22 44.69 -48.52
CA SER A 9 20.01 45.52 -48.68
C SER A 9 20.17 46.66 -49.70
N GLY A 10 19.07 47.22 -50.24
CA GLY A 10 19.10 48.61 -50.76
C GLY A 10 18.01 49.15 -51.73
N LYS A 11 16.83 49.54 -51.19
CA LYS A 11 16.06 50.79 -51.49
C LYS A 11 15.84 51.37 -52.93
N LYS A 12 14.58 51.81 -53.14
CA LYS A 12 14.10 52.97 -53.96
C LYS A 12 14.22 52.82 -55.51
N SER A 13 13.41 53.48 -56.36
CA SER A 13 12.52 54.65 -56.22
C SER A 13 11.32 54.59 -57.22
N GLY A 14 10.38 55.54 -57.15
CA GLY A 14 9.26 55.67 -58.11
C GLY A 14 8.20 56.69 -57.65
N THR A 15 8.40 57.97 -57.98
CA THR A 15 7.54 59.11 -57.59
C THR A 15 6.92 59.81 -58.81
N ASN A 16 6.06 60.83 -58.57
CA ASN A 16 5.52 61.83 -59.52
C ASN A 16 4.29 61.39 -60.35
N SER A 17 3.33 62.26 -60.71
CA SER A 17 3.00 63.65 -60.29
C SER A 17 1.56 64.04 -60.73
N SER A 18 1.11 65.26 -60.34
CA SER A 18 -0.06 66.05 -60.81
C SER A 18 -1.47 65.45 -60.62
N ALA A 19 -2.52 66.14 -60.14
CA ALA A 19 -2.90 67.56 -59.97
C ALA A 19 -3.57 68.27 -61.17
N ILE A 20 -4.83 68.69 -60.98
CA ILE A 20 -5.66 69.67 -61.74
C ILE A 20 -6.89 69.95 -60.83
N SER A 21 -7.17 71.20 -60.40
CA SER A 21 -8.03 72.24 -61.06
C SER A 21 -9.51 71.80 -61.20
N ARG A 22 -10.59 72.52 -60.85
CA ARG A 22 -10.99 73.96 -60.59
C ARG A 22 -12.41 73.94 -59.91
N GLN A 23 -13.21 74.96 -59.51
CA GLN A 23 -13.26 76.44 -59.25
C GLN A 23 -14.66 76.73 -58.58
N ILE A 24 -15.10 77.85 -57.96
CA ILE A 24 -14.62 79.20 -57.56
C ILE A 24 -15.55 79.75 -56.41
N SER A 25 -15.50 81.05 -56.10
CA SER A 25 -16.40 81.92 -55.29
C SER A 25 -16.10 82.00 -53.78
N LEU A 26 -15.75 83.14 -53.15
CA LEU A 26 -16.12 84.58 -53.28
C LEU A 26 -17.60 84.84 -52.95
N ALA A 27 -17.97 85.78 -52.07
CA ALA A 27 -17.25 86.62 -51.09
C ALA A 27 -18.19 86.75 -49.83
N GLU A 28 -17.94 87.47 -48.73
CA GLU A 28 -17.22 88.74 -48.52
C GLU A 28 -16.89 88.93 -47.02
N VAL A 29 -16.08 89.93 -46.65
CA VAL A 29 -15.59 90.13 -45.26
C VAL A 29 -16.32 91.27 -44.55
N ARG A 30 -16.82 91.02 -43.33
CA ARG A 30 -16.93 92.05 -42.28
C ARG A 30 -16.48 91.51 -40.92
N ILE A 31 -15.51 92.21 -40.34
CA ILE A 31 -15.09 92.08 -38.94
C ILE A 31 -15.53 93.37 -38.24
N ASN A 32 -16.19 93.25 -37.08
CA ASN A 32 -15.97 94.13 -35.92
C ASN A 32 -16.81 93.68 -34.72
N HIS A 33 -16.13 93.02 -33.77
CA HIS A 33 -16.17 93.13 -32.30
C HIS A 33 -17.52 93.25 -31.51
N PRO A 34 -17.53 92.78 -30.24
CA PRO A 34 -18.72 92.13 -29.69
C PRO A 34 -19.57 93.02 -28.77
N GLU A 35 -20.86 92.73 -28.71
CA GLU A 35 -21.67 92.94 -27.51
C GLU A 35 -21.64 91.67 -26.64
N VAL A 36 -21.50 91.85 -25.33
CA VAL A 36 -21.47 90.74 -24.36
C VAL A 36 -22.87 90.50 -23.82
N THR A 37 -23.47 89.38 -24.20
CA THR A 37 -24.64 88.79 -23.52
C THR A 37 -24.27 87.42 -22.98
N MET A 38 -24.54 87.18 -21.69
CA MET A 38 -24.19 85.93 -21.02
C MET A 38 -25.27 84.87 -21.26
N GLU A 39 -25.13 84.07 -22.32
CA GLU A 39 -25.86 82.80 -22.42
C GLU A 39 -25.18 81.73 -21.55
N ILE A 40 -26.02 80.95 -20.86
CA ILE A 40 -25.58 79.96 -19.86
C ILE A 40 -25.20 78.67 -20.59
N ALA A 41 -23.92 78.30 -20.53
CA ALA A 41 -23.47 77.00 -21.00
C ALA A 41 -24.07 75.87 -20.12
N PRO A 42 -24.50 74.74 -20.70
CA PRO A 42 -24.97 73.60 -19.92
C PRO A 42 -23.82 72.99 -19.09
N GLU A 43 -24.12 72.55 -17.87
CA GLU A 43 -23.13 71.92 -17.00
C GLU A 43 -22.59 70.62 -17.63
N ILE A 44 -21.33 70.65 -18.05
CA ILE A 44 -20.60 69.43 -18.40
C ILE A 44 -20.24 68.74 -17.09
N SER A 45 -20.99 67.70 -16.73
CA SER A 45 -20.69 66.86 -15.58
C SER A 45 -19.24 66.38 -15.64
N SER A 46 -18.49 66.62 -14.56
CA SER A 46 -17.12 66.11 -14.41
C SER A 46 -17.11 64.59 -14.56
N PRO A 47 -16.05 63.99 -15.17
CA PRO A 47 -15.89 62.54 -15.17
C PRO A 47 -15.73 62.03 -13.74
N GLU A 48 -16.51 61.03 -13.38
CA GLU A 48 -16.47 60.40 -12.06
C GLU A 48 -15.07 59.79 -11.81
N PRO A 49 -14.47 59.97 -10.60
CA PRO A 49 -13.14 59.42 -10.32
C PRO A 49 -13.17 57.89 -10.44
N PRO A 50 -12.08 57.26 -10.93
CA PRO A 50 -12.04 55.81 -11.11
C PRO A 50 -12.29 55.10 -9.77
N PRO A 51 -13.06 54.00 -9.75
CA PRO A 51 -13.38 53.30 -8.51
C PRO A 51 -12.10 52.86 -7.79
N PRO A 52 -12.08 52.88 -6.45
CA PRO A 52 -10.91 52.49 -5.69
C PRO A 52 -10.49 51.06 -6.05
N PRO A 53 -9.18 50.75 -6.09
CA PRO A 53 -8.71 49.42 -6.45
C PRO A 53 -9.36 48.37 -5.53
N PRO A 54 -9.78 47.21 -6.06
CA PRO A 54 -10.43 46.20 -5.26
C PRO A 54 -9.55 45.83 -4.06
N PRO A 55 -10.14 45.62 -2.87
CA PRO A 55 -9.37 45.33 -1.67
C PRO A 55 -8.46 44.12 -1.91
N PRO A 56 -7.21 44.13 -1.42
CA PRO A 56 -6.26 43.06 -1.68
C PRO A 56 -6.90 41.72 -1.28
N PRO A 57 -6.76 40.67 -2.10
CA PRO A 57 -7.42 39.39 -1.85
C PRO A 57 -7.05 38.92 -0.44
N PRO A 58 -8.03 38.46 0.36
CA PRO A 58 -7.83 38.20 1.78
C PRO A 58 -6.62 37.27 1.96
N PRO A 59 -5.70 37.59 2.89
CA PRO A 59 -4.42 36.91 2.98
C PRO A 59 -4.66 35.41 3.06
N ARG A 60 -4.07 34.67 2.10
CA ARG A 60 -4.22 33.22 1.99
C ARG A 60 -3.90 32.62 3.35
N ARG A 61 -4.93 32.18 4.09
CA ARG A 61 -4.75 31.58 5.42
C ARG A 61 -3.70 30.49 5.29
N GLU A 62 -2.56 30.70 5.93
CA GLU A 62 -1.55 29.65 6.02
C GLU A 62 -2.20 28.46 6.68
N LYS A 63 -2.26 27.32 5.96
CA LYS A 63 -2.76 26.07 6.54
C LYS A 63 -2.02 25.81 7.85
N SER A 64 -2.79 25.58 8.92
CA SER A 64 -2.24 25.18 10.20
C SER A 64 -1.50 23.85 10.07
N MET A 65 -0.65 23.53 11.05
CA MET A 65 -0.09 22.18 11.16
C MET A 65 -1.23 21.14 11.27
N THR A 66 -2.33 21.50 11.94
CA THR A 66 -3.54 20.68 12.08
C THR A 66 -4.28 20.49 10.75
N ASP A 67 -4.49 21.55 9.96
CA ASP A 67 -5.02 21.45 8.60
C ASP A 67 -4.18 20.53 7.71
N TRP A 68 -2.86 20.66 7.81
CA TRP A 68 -1.92 19.96 6.94
C TRP A 68 -1.74 18.48 7.34
N ILE A 69 -1.99 18.13 8.60
CA ILE A 69 -2.17 16.73 9.05
C ILE A 69 -3.52 16.18 8.58
N ARG A 70 -4.63 16.90 8.81
CA ARG A 70 -5.98 16.51 8.35
C ARG A 70 -6.01 16.21 6.85
N ASP A 71 -5.42 17.09 6.04
CA ASP A 71 -5.37 16.97 4.58
C ASP A 71 -4.50 15.78 4.09
N ARG A 72 -3.81 15.07 4.98
CA ARG A 72 -3.03 13.84 4.69
C ARG A 72 -3.69 12.55 5.19
N VAL A 73 -4.71 12.62 6.03
CA VAL A 73 -5.37 11.43 6.59
C VAL A 73 -6.14 10.69 5.51
N SER A 74 -5.83 9.40 5.33
CA SER A 74 -6.48 8.52 4.36
C SER A 74 -7.17 7.36 5.09
N VAL A 75 -8.44 7.52 5.41
CA VAL A 75 -9.30 6.45 5.95
C VAL A 75 -10.44 6.16 4.97
N THR A 76 -10.73 4.88 4.76
CA THR A 76 -11.73 4.42 3.80
C THR A 76 -13.13 4.88 4.21
N TYR A 77 -13.92 5.35 3.23
CA TYR A 77 -15.24 5.99 3.43
C TYR A 77 -15.24 7.23 4.35
N LEU A 78 -14.10 7.92 4.52
CA LEU A 78 -14.02 9.20 5.21
C LEU A 78 -14.67 10.32 4.40
N ARG A 79 -15.67 10.98 4.97
CA ARG A 79 -16.34 12.16 4.40
C ARG A 79 -15.82 13.45 5.04
N LYS A 80 -16.02 14.59 4.37
CA LYS A 80 -15.71 15.91 4.96
C LYS A 80 -16.55 16.20 6.21
N GLU A 81 -17.79 15.69 6.24
CA GLU A 81 -18.73 15.79 7.36
C GLU A 81 -18.33 14.95 8.58
N ASP A 82 -17.48 13.92 8.43
CA ASP A 82 -17.06 13.06 9.55
C ASP A 82 -16.11 13.79 10.54
N TRP A 83 -15.61 14.98 10.19
CA TRP A 83 -14.65 15.76 10.97
C TRP A 83 -15.32 16.62 12.05
N LYS A 84 -15.24 16.19 13.31
CA LYS A 84 -15.69 16.95 14.48
C LYS A 84 -14.62 17.95 14.97
N PRO A 85 -14.98 19.03 15.68
CA PRO A 85 -14.02 19.93 16.31
C PRO A 85 -13.06 19.23 17.28
N GLU A 86 -13.58 18.25 18.04
CA GLU A 86 -12.81 17.36 18.93
C GLU A 86 -11.59 16.76 18.24
N HIS A 87 -11.77 16.22 17.03
CA HIS A 87 -10.70 15.59 16.25
C HIS A 87 -9.57 16.59 15.90
N LEU A 88 -9.93 17.86 15.69
CA LEU A 88 -8.96 18.92 15.40
C LEU A 88 -8.22 19.37 16.67
N MET A 89 -8.84 19.29 17.84
CA MET A 89 -8.20 19.51 19.13
C MET A 89 -7.17 18.42 19.44
N THR A 90 -7.52 17.14 19.22
CA THR A 90 -6.58 16.01 19.40
C THR A 90 -5.36 16.12 18.46
N ILE A 91 -5.53 16.60 17.22
CA ILE A 91 -4.39 16.89 16.33
C ILE A 91 -3.57 18.09 16.82
N ASP A 92 -4.19 19.13 17.37
CA ASP A 92 -3.49 20.30 17.90
C ASP A 92 -2.67 19.97 19.16
N GLU A 93 -3.22 19.14 20.04
CA GLU A 93 -2.50 18.51 21.15
C GLU A 93 -1.31 17.69 20.62
N PHE A 94 -1.51 16.81 19.64
CA PHE A 94 -0.40 16.04 19.04
C PHE A 94 0.68 16.95 18.41
N VAL A 95 0.33 18.13 17.90
CA VAL A 95 1.30 19.10 17.39
C VAL A 95 2.07 19.80 18.52
N LYS A 96 1.48 19.95 19.72
CA LYS A 96 1.98 20.78 20.83
C LYS A 96 2.64 20.02 21.98
N ASP A 97 2.17 18.82 22.30
CA ASP A 97 2.63 17.98 23.41
C ASP A 97 3.74 17.03 22.92
N GLY A 98 4.93 17.10 23.52
CA GLY A 98 6.06 16.23 23.15
C GLY A 98 5.85 14.76 23.48
N GLU A 99 5.15 14.47 24.58
CA GLU A 99 4.87 13.10 25.03
C GLU A 99 3.77 12.40 24.21
N PHE A 100 2.99 13.17 23.45
CA PHE A 100 2.00 12.65 22.52
C PHE A 100 2.69 12.06 21.26
N ARG A 101 3.34 10.91 21.39
CA ARG A 101 4.19 10.32 20.33
C ARG A 101 3.43 9.64 19.19
N TYR A 102 2.24 9.13 19.43
CA TYR A 102 1.40 8.41 18.46
C TYR A 102 0.13 9.21 18.15
N LEU A 103 -0.49 9.02 16.98
CA LEU A 103 -1.83 9.54 16.69
C LEU A 103 -2.53 8.63 15.68
N PHE A 104 -3.70 8.12 16.05
CA PHE A 104 -4.42 7.10 15.29
C PHE A 104 -5.75 7.60 14.74
N PHE A 105 -6.10 7.14 13.54
CA PHE A 105 -7.29 7.51 12.79
C PHE A 105 -7.95 6.25 12.22
N TYR A 106 -9.19 5.99 12.59
CA TYR A 106 -9.94 4.83 12.11
C TYR A 106 -11.45 5.15 12.05
N LYS A 107 -12.24 4.23 11.48
CA LYS A 107 -13.70 4.36 11.44
C LYS A 107 -14.32 3.18 12.19
N ASP A 108 -14.98 3.49 13.29
CA ASP A 108 -15.77 2.56 14.09
C ASP A 108 -17.21 2.47 13.58
N VAL A 109 -17.86 1.34 13.83
CA VAL A 109 -19.24 1.04 13.41
C VAL A 109 -20.27 1.90 14.17
N TYR A 110 -20.00 2.24 15.43
CA TYR A 110 -20.96 2.92 16.32
C TYR A 110 -20.59 4.40 16.58
N ARG A 111 -19.30 4.68 16.79
CA ARG A 111 -18.77 6.03 17.09
C ARG A 111 -18.51 6.86 15.82
N GLY A 112 -18.43 6.21 14.67
CA GLY A 112 -18.07 6.82 13.39
C GLY A 112 -16.56 7.00 13.24
N PHE A 113 -16.14 8.11 12.66
CA PHE A 113 -14.71 8.44 12.55
C PHE A 113 -14.13 8.81 13.92
N CYS A 114 -13.01 8.17 14.29
CA CYS A 114 -12.30 8.34 15.55
C CYS A 114 -10.89 8.88 15.32
N VAL A 115 -10.43 9.73 16.25
CA VAL A 115 -9.05 10.24 16.32
C VAL A 115 -8.56 10.09 17.77
N GLU A 116 -7.55 9.25 18.01
CA GLU A 116 -7.19 8.79 19.36
C GLU A 116 -5.67 8.71 19.60
N ARG A 117 -5.27 8.70 20.88
CA ARG A 117 -3.86 8.64 21.32
C ARG A 117 -3.28 7.22 21.20
N ASP A 118 -4.12 6.21 21.41
CA ASP A 118 -3.74 4.81 21.55
C ASP A 118 -4.25 3.94 20.40
N VAL A 119 -3.67 2.75 20.23
CA VAL A 119 -4.12 1.76 19.25
C VAL A 119 -5.51 1.22 19.67
N PRO A 120 -6.51 1.12 18.77
CA PRO A 120 -7.80 0.55 19.12
C PRO A 120 -7.63 -0.90 19.64
N PRO A 121 -8.24 -1.28 20.77
CA PRO A 121 -8.11 -2.62 21.35
C PRO A 121 -8.97 -3.69 20.63
N PHE A 122 -9.47 -3.37 19.44
CA PHE A 122 -10.33 -4.20 18.60
C PHE A 122 -9.89 -4.08 17.13
N PRO A 123 -10.16 -5.09 16.28
CA PRO A 123 -9.80 -5.04 14.86
C PRO A 123 -10.58 -3.94 14.13
N VAL A 124 -9.91 -3.26 13.18
CA VAL A 124 -10.49 -2.21 12.34
C VAL A 124 -10.12 -2.44 10.86
N ASP A 125 -11.02 -2.10 9.94
CA ASP A 125 -10.80 -2.29 8.49
C ASP A 125 -9.63 -1.46 7.95
N GLN A 126 -9.37 -0.29 8.55
CA GLN A 126 -8.21 0.54 8.24
C GLN A 126 -7.83 1.40 9.44
N LEU A 127 -6.54 1.44 9.73
CA LEU A 127 -5.90 2.28 10.75
C LEU A 127 -4.86 3.16 10.05
N PHE A 128 -5.12 4.46 9.94
CA PHE A 128 -4.14 5.45 9.53
C PHE A 128 -3.44 6.01 10.77
N TYR A 129 -2.12 6.22 10.72
CA TYR A 129 -1.33 6.63 11.88
C TYR A 129 -0.30 7.71 11.55
N PHE A 130 0.06 8.50 12.56
CA PHE A 130 1.28 9.29 12.62
C PHE A 130 2.08 8.89 13.87
N LEU A 131 3.41 8.92 13.76
CA LEU A 131 4.37 8.51 14.78
C LEU A 131 5.50 9.55 14.81
N LYS A 132 5.72 10.19 15.97
CA LYS A 132 6.92 11.00 16.22
C LYS A 132 8.13 10.10 16.41
N VAL A 133 9.26 10.49 15.84
CA VAL A 133 10.53 9.76 15.91
C VAL A 133 11.61 10.66 16.50
N GLY A 134 12.22 10.21 17.60
CA GLY A 134 13.09 11.04 18.44
C GLY A 134 12.32 11.87 19.46
N ASP A 135 13.05 12.56 20.34
CA ASP A 135 12.48 13.43 21.37
C ASP A 135 12.25 14.84 20.81
N LEU A 136 11.00 15.32 20.92
CA LEU A 136 10.48 16.41 20.10
C LEU A 136 9.43 17.22 20.86
N ASP A 137 9.84 18.32 21.49
CA ASP A 137 8.92 19.20 22.26
C ASP A 137 7.69 19.66 21.47
N ARG A 138 7.86 19.91 20.15
CA ARG A 138 6.80 20.46 19.30
C ARG A 138 7.02 20.19 17.81
N LEU A 139 5.95 19.85 17.09
CA LEU A 139 5.96 19.74 15.63
C LEU A 139 5.86 21.10 14.93
N ARG A 140 6.61 21.24 13.84
CA ARG A 140 6.68 22.44 12.99
C ARG A 140 6.70 22.03 11.52
N LYS A 141 6.28 22.92 10.62
CA LYS A 141 6.29 22.65 9.15
C LYS A 141 7.68 22.25 8.62
N GLY A 142 8.76 22.69 9.28
CA GLY A 142 10.14 22.44 8.87
C GLY A 142 10.78 21.15 9.38
N ASN A 143 10.30 20.54 10.49
CA ASN A 143 10.86 19.27 10.99
C ASN A 143 9.97 18.05 10.68
N PHE A 144 8.72 18.27 10.22
CA PHE A 144 7.72 17.21 10.07
C PHE A 144 8.23 15.95 9.34
N PHE A 145 8.90 16.07 8.20
CA PHE A 145 9.28 14.89 7.40
C PHE A 145 10.43 14.08 8.00
N ASP A 146 11.31 14.71 8.78
CA ASP A 146 12.40 14.05 9.51
C ASP A 146 11.92 13.48 10.85
N SER A 147 10.89 14.11 11.42
CA SER A 147 10.37 13.88 12.78
C SER A 147 9.10 13.01 12.84
N VAL A 148 8.40 12.80 11.72
CA VAL A 148 7.10 12.10 11.69
C VAL A 148 7.02 11.06 10.59
N GLN A 149 6.93 9.79 11.00
CA GLN A 149 6.50 8.70 10.13
C GLN A 149 4.97 8.62 10.12
N TYR A 150 4.37 8.30 8.97
CA TYR A 150 2.92 8.17 8.85
C TYR A 150 2.55 7.15 7.75
N GLY A 151 1.39 6.52 7.88
CA GLY A 151 0.98 5.47 6.95
C GLY A 151 -0.40 4.88 7.25
N SER A 152 -0.80 3.89 6.46
CA SER A 152 -2.06 3.16 6.60
C SER A 152 -1.82 1.65 6.73
N LEU A 153 -2.38 1.05 7.78
CA LEU A 153 -2.51 -0.39 7.94
C LEU A 153 -3.94 -0.79 7.54
N ASN A 154 -4.10 -1.88 6.79
CA ASN A 154 -5.39 -2.28 6.23
C ASN A 154 -5.77 -3.68 6.74
N GLY A 155 -6.93 -3.78 7.38
CA GLY A 155 -7.43 -4.99 8.03
C GLY A 155 -6.47 -5.54 9.08
N ASP A 156 -6.39 -6.87 9.13
CA ASP A 156 -5.57 -7.62 10.09
C ASP A 156 -4.11 -7.13 10.18
N TYR A 157 -3.66 -6.84 11.40
CA TYR A 157 -2.37 -6.25 11.68
C TYR A 157 -1.20 -7.18 11.34
N LEU A 158 -1.36 -8.51 11.46
CA LEU A 158 -0.34 -9.48 11.04
C LEU A 158 -0.25 -9.55 9.51
N ASN A 159 -1.38 -9.50 8.80
CA ASN A 159 -1.39 -9.40 7.33
C ASN A 159 -0.74 -8.11 6.82
N SER A 160 -1.01 -6.97 7.48
CA SER A 160 -0.36 -5.70 7.17
C SER A 160 1.15 -5.76 7.43
N LEU A 161 1.59 -6.26 8.59
CA LEU A 161 3.01 -6.41 8.92
C LEU A 161 3.74 -7.37 7.97
N LEU A 162 3.14 -8.53 7.68
CA LEU A 162 3.69 -9.52 6.74
C LEU A 162 3.83 -8.94 5.33
N ARG A 163 2.87 -8.12 4.89
CA ARG A 163 2.92 -7.40 3.60
C ARG A 163 4.03 -6.35 3.58
N VAL A 164 4.10 -5.48 4.57
CA VAL A 164 5.11 -4.40 4.64
C VAL A 164 6.52 -5.00 4.71
N MET A 165 6.74 -6.00 5.56
CA MET A 165 8.05 -6.66 5.68
C MET A 165 8.43 -7.43 4.41
N SER A 166 7.52 -8.20 3.80
CA SER A 166 7.84 -9.00 2.60
C SER A 166 7.93 -8.21 1.29
N LYS A 167 7.25 -7.06 1.17
CA LYS A 167 7.14 -6.31 -0.10
C LYS A 167 7.87 -4.96 -0.11
N LEU A 168 8.04 -4.31 1.03
CA LEU A 168 8.78 -3.04 1.13
C LEU A 168 10.18 -3.27 1.70
N HIS A 169 10.26 -3.70 2.97
CA HIS A 169 11.53 -3.71 3.69
C HIS A 169 12.49 -4.82 3.21
N GLY A 170 12.03 -6.05 3.02
CA GLY A 170 12.86 -7.15 2.54
C GLY A 170 13.62 -6.81 1.25
N PRO A 171 12.94 -6.41 0.16
CA PRO A 171 13.61 -5.94 -1.06
C PRO A 171 14.55 -4.75 -0.81
N GLN A 172 14.15 -3.76 -0.01
CA GLN A 172 14.98 -2.59 0.29
C GLN A 172 16.29 -2.95 1.01
N PHE A 173 16.27 -3.93 1.92
CA PHE A 173 17.48 -4.44 2.56
C PHE A 173 18.34 -5.26 1.59
N PHE A 174 17.75 -6.22 0.88
CA PHE A 174 18.51 -7.13 0.00
C PHE A 174 19.07 -6.45 -1.25
N SER A 175 18.46 -5.37 -1.74
CA SER A 175 19.00 -4.54 -2.83
C SER A 175 19.97 -3.46 -2.37
N ASN A 176 20.30 -3.33 -1.08
CA ASN A 176 21.20 -2.28 -0.61
C ASN A 176 22.67 -2.58 -0.99
N PRO A 177 23.37 -1.70 -1.75
CA PRO A 177 24.75 -1.92 -2.17
C PRO A 177 25.80 -1.55 -1.12
N THR A 178 25.46 -0.81 -0.05
CA THR A 178 26.45 -0.44 0.99
C THR A 178 26.72 -1.55 2.01
N TRP A 179 25.92 -2.62 1.98
CA TRP A 179 26.00 -3.73 2.92
C TRP A 179 27.04 -4.75 2.48
N THR A 180 27.99 -5.04 3.37
CA THR A 180 28.94 -6.15 3.19
C THR A 180 28.21 -7.49 3.18
N GLU A 181 28.84 -8.49 2.57
CA GLU A 181 28.32 -9.85 2.48
C GLU A 181 28.02 -10.48 3.85
N SER A 182 28.92 -10.28 4.82
CA SER A 182 28.72 -10.72 6.21
C SER A 182 27.48 -10.09 6.86
N MET A 183 27.30 -8.76 6.73
CA MET A 183 26.09 -8.07 7.24
C MET A 183 24.82 -8.56 6.54
N ARG A 184 24.89 -8.80 5.24
CA ARG A 184 23.77 -9.29 4.43
C ARG A 184 23.34 -10.68 4.90
N ASN A 185 24.28 -11.61 5.06
CA ASN A 185 24.00 -12.99 5.46
C ASN A 185 23.44 -13.08 6.90
N ASP A 186 24.02 -12.36 7.86
CA ASP A 186 23.52 -12.30 9.25
C ASP A 186 22.09 -11.75 9.34
N PHE A 187 21.79 -10.69 8.57
CA PHE A 187 20.44 -10.12 8.53
C PHE A 187 19.46 -11.00 7.76
N SER A 188 19.85 -11.58 6.62
CA SER A 188 19.02 -12.53 5.85
C SER A 188 18.53 -13.69 6.70
N GLU A 189 19.42 -14.29 7.52
CA GLU A 189 19.04 -15.40 8.40
C GLU A 189 18.00 -14.98 9.45
N LYS A 190 18.24 -13.85 10.14
CA LYS A 190 17.32 -13.29 11.16
C LYS A 190 15.99 -12.86 10.54
N PHE A 191 16.03 -12.25 9.36
CA PHE A 191 14.85 -11.81 8.60
C PHE A 191 14.02 -13.00 8.13
N HIS A 192 14.62 -14.05 7.56
CA HIS A 192 13.89 -15.27 7.19
C HIS A 192 13.30 -15.98 8.41
N ARG A 193 14.03 -16.06 9.53
CA ARG A 193 13.53 -16.63 10.78
C ARG A 193 12.31 -15.87 11.32
N PHE A 194 12.38 -14.54 11.35
CA PHE A 194 11.26 -13.66 11.72
C PHE A 194 10.07 -13.80 10.78
N MET A 195 10.31 -13.72 9.46
CA MET A 195 9.26 -13.81 8.44
C MET A 195 8.57 -15.18 8.44
N SER A 196 9.30 -16.25 8.71
CA SER A 196 8.71 -17.57 8.90
C SER A 196 7.85 -17.62 10.16
N GLY A 197 8.34 -17.15 11.31
CA GLY A 197 7.54 -17.09 12.54
C GLY A 197 6.26 -16.23 12.41
N LEU A 198 6.34 -15.11 11.68
CA LEU A 198 5.19 -14.26 11.37
C LEU A 198 4.20 -14.94 10.42
N THR A 199 4.69 -15.65 9.40
CA THR A 199 3.86 -16.45 8.48
C THR A 199 3.14 -17.56 9.25
N ASP A 200 3.88 -18.40 9.97
CA ASP A 200 3.38 -19.45 10.86
C ASP A 200 2.28 -18.92 11.79
N THR A 201 2.53 -17.79 12.47
CA THR A 201 1.57 -17.20 13.44
C THR A 201 0.32 -16.70 12.74
N ARG A 202 0.45 -16.00 11.60
CA ARG A 202 -0.69 -15.47 10.85
C ARG A 202 -1.64 -16.59 10.40
N TRP A 203 -1.10 -17.65 9.82
CA TRP A 203 -1.93 -18.70 9.22
C TRP A 203 -2.48 -19.69 10.26
N LYS A 204 -1.77 -19.95 11.36
CA LYS A 204 -2.31 -20.72 12.50
C LYS A 204 -3.57 -20.08 13.09
N LEU A 205 -3.67 -18.74 13.11
CA LEU A 205 -4.89 -18.02 13.52
C LEU A 205 -6.06 -18.18 12.52
N GLU A 206 -5.78 -18.52 11.26
CA GLU A 206 -6.81 -18.93 10.28
C GLU A 206 -7.04 -20.45 10.24
N GLY A 207 -6.40 -21.23 11.13
CA GLY A 207 -6.45 -22.69 11.12
C GLY A 207 -5.72 -23.34 9.93
N LYS A 208 -4.79 -22.63 9.28
CA LYS A 208 -4.10 -23.08 8.05
C LYS A 208 -2.59 -23.23 8.26
N THR A 209 -1.99 -24.15 7.51
CA THR A 209 -0.51 -24.27 7.42
C THR A 209 -0.05 -23.70 6.08
N VAL A 210 0.79 -22.66 6.12
CA VAL A 210 1.37 -22.04 4.92
C VAL A 210 2.88 -21.91 5.06
N LEU A 211 3.60 -22.46 4.07
CA LEU A 211 5.05 -22.49 4.04
C LEU A 211 5.59 -21.10 3.68
N TYR A 212 6.46 -20.54 4.54
CA TYR A 212 7.16 -19.30 4.22
C TYR A 212 8.14 -19.51 3.06
N ILE A 213 8.02 -18.70 2.01
CA ILE A 213 8.87 -18.78 0.81
C ILE A 213 9.82 -17.57 0.76
N PRO A 214 11.14 -17.77 0.83
CA PRO A 214 12.12 -16.73 0.54
C PRO A 214 11.92 -16.07 -0.84
N ASN A 215 12.15 -14.76 -0.90
CA ASN A 215 12.20 -14.01 -2.17
C ASN A 215 13.65 -13.84 -2.69
N GLU A 216 14.65 -14.28 -1.92
CA GLU A 216 16.06 -14.31 -2.34
C GLU A 216 16.30 -15.26 -3.51
N GLY A 217 17.43 -15.11 -4.20
CA GLY A 217 17.93 -16.03 -5.23
C GLY A 217 17.15 -16.06 -6.55
N ARG A 218 15.89 -15.60 -6.59
CA ARG A 218 14.97 -15.76 -7.75
C ARG A 218 15.48 -15.22 -9.09
N VAL A 219 16.43 -14.30 -9.08
CA VAL A 219 16.99 -13.68 -10.30
C VAL A 219 18.08 -14.54 -10.95
N PHE A 220 18.78 -15.38 -10.18
CA PHE A 220 19.92 -16.15 -10.65
C PHE A 220 19.49 -17.49 -11.29
N PRO A 221 20.24 -18.00 -12.28
CA PRO A 221 20.17 -19.38 -12.73
C PRO A 221 20.29 -20.40 -11.57
N ILE A 222 19.74 -21.59 -11.77
CA ILE A 222 19.75 -22.66 -10.76
C ILE A 222 21.18 -23.13 -10.45
N VAL A 223 22.07 -23.13 -11.45
CA VAL A 223 23.47 -23.56 -11.31
C VAL A 223 24.28 -22.56 -10.49
N GLU A 224 24.25 -21.27 -10.84
CA GLU A 224 24.94 -20.21 -10.07
C GLU A 224 24.45 -20.16 -8.61
N ALA A 225 23.14 -20.29 -8.39
CA ALA A 225 22.56 -20.36 -7.04
C ALA A 225 22.91 -21.66 -6.28
N ALA A 226 23.52 -22.65 -6.93
CA ALA A 226 24.04 -23.88 -6.31
C ALA A 226 25.57 -23.83 -6.05
N GLU A 227 26.22 -22.70 -6.33
CA GLU A 227 27.64 -22.44 -5.98
C GLU A 227 27.77 -21.51 -4.75
N ASP A 228 26.78 -20.65 -4.51
CA ASP A 228 26.63 -19.82 -3.30
C ASP A 228 26.25 -20.67 -2.08
N LYS A 229 27.23 -20.96 -1.22
CA LYS A 229 27.09 -21.81 -0.03
C LYS A 229 26.22 -21.18 1.04
N GLU A 230 26.35 -19.87 1.20
CA GLU A 230 25.63 -19.06 2.18
C GLU A 230 24.13 -19.00 1.83
N TYR A 231 23.78 -18.88 0.55
CA TYR A 231 22.40 -19.03 0.06
C TYR A 231 21.90 -20.47 0.23
N ILE A 232 22.70 -21.49 -0.13
CA ILE A 232 22.35 -22.91 0.11
C ILE A 232 22.00 -23.12 1.59
N GLN A 233 22.85 -22.68 2.52
CA GLN A 233 22.63 -22.82 3.96
C GLN A 233 21.32 -22.15 4.41
N ARG A 234 20.99 -20.96 3.89
CA ARG A 234 19.70 -20.30 4.17
C ARG A 234 18.51 -21.08 3.61
N MET A 235 18.64 -21.68 2.44
CA MET A 235 17.59 -22.51 1.84
C MET A 235 17.43 -23.85 2.58
N GLU A 236 18.51 -24.45 3.08
CA GLU A 236 18.47 -25.63 3.95
C GLU A 236 17.71 -25.35 5.24
N VAL A 237 17.97 -24.21 5.91
CA VAL A 237 17.22 -23.78 7.10
C VAL A 237 15.72 -23.64 6.80
N CYS A 238 15.35 -23.10 5.63
CA CYS A 238 13.95 -23.02 5.20
C CYS A 238 13.34 -24.42 4.97
N MET A 239 14.05 -25.32 4.29
CA MET A 239 13.62 -26.70 4.04
C MET A 239 13.48 -27.52 5.34
N ILE A 240 14.34 -27.30 6.33
CA ILE A 240 14.24 -27.89 7.68
C ILE A 240 12.98 -27.38 8.39
N HIS A 241 12.64 -26.09 8.26
CA HIS A 241 11.41 -25.54 8.83
C HIS A 241 10.16 -26.11 8.14
N TRP A 242 10.13 -26.16 6.80
CA TRP A 242 9.04 -26.78 6.05
C TRP A 242 8.86 -28.27 6.44
N SER A 243 9.96 -29.01 6.57
CA SER A 243 9.95 -30.41 7.03
C SER A 243 9.32 -30.57 8.42
N ARG A 244 9.51 -29.60 9.32
CA ARG A 244 8.89 -29.60 10.66
C ARG A 244 7.40 -29.27 10.60
N GLN A 245 7.00 -28.29 9.78
CA GLN A 245 5.57 -27.97 9.59
C GLN A 245 4.80 -29.14 8.96
N ILE A 246 5.35 -29.76 7.92
CA ILE A 246 4.76 -30.93 7.25
C ILE A 246 4.58 -32.10 8.24
N LYS A 247 5.62 -32.42 9.03
CA LYS A 247 5.53 -33.45 10.08
C LYS A 247 4.48 -33.11 11.15
N HIS A 248 4.36 -31.84 11.54
CA HIS A 248 3.35 -31.41 12.51
C HIS A 248 1.93 -31.68 12.01
N VAL A 249 1.63 -31.35 10.75
CA VAL A 249 0.30 -31.59 10.15
C VAL A 249 0.01 -33.08 9.99
N LEU A 250 0.98 -33.86 9.48
CA LEU A 250 0.87 -35.33 9.40
C LEU A 250 0.59 -35.97 10.77
N ASN A 251 1.27 -35.50 11.82
CA ASN A 251 1.10 -36.01 13.18
C ASN A 251 -0.25 -35.61 13.79
N MET A 252 -0.65 -34.33 13.72
CA MET A 252 -1.93 -33.87 14.27
C MET A 252 -3.12 -34.64 13.68
N GLN A 253 -3.09 -34.86 12.35
CA GLN A 253 -4.13 -35.60 11.63
C GLN A 253 -4.09 -37.11 11.91
N THR A 254 -3.08 -37.62 12.63
CA THR A 254 -2.99 -39.02 13.10
C THR A 254 -3.40 -39.17 14.57
N SER A 255 -3.21 -38.14 15.40
CA SER A 255 -3.74 -38.08 16.78
C SER A 255 -5.25 -37.86 16.88
N GLY A 256 -5.91 -37.46 15.79
CA GLY A 256 -7.36 -37.16 15.78
C GLY A 256 -8.28 -38.38 15.91
N THR A 257 -7.79 -39.60 15.68
CA THR A 257 -8.59 -40.85 15.72
C THR A 257 -8.69 -41.45 17.13
N GLY A 258 -8.75 -40.60 18.15
CA GLY A 258 -8.84 -40.98 19.57
C GLY A 258 -10.23 -41.51 19.97
N GLU A 259 -10.49 -42.76 19.62
CA GLU A 259 -11.36 -43.75 20.27
C GLU A 259 -12.67 -43.29 20.97
N SER A 260 -13.80 -43.83 20.49
CA SER A 260 -15.06 -44.13 21.21
C SER A 260 -16.26 -43.17 21.12
N GLU A 261 -16.12 -41.85 21.05
CA GLU A 261 -17.29 -40.94 21.19
C GLU A 261 -17.74 -40.20 19.90
N GLN A 262 -17.01 -40.32 18.79
CA GLN A 262 -17.32 -39.57 17.56
C GLN A 262 -18.21 -40.36 16.58
N GLY A 263 -19.45 -39.90 16.38
CA GLY A 263 -20.40 -40.51 15.44
C GLY A 263 -20.08 -40.26 13.95
N PRO A 264 -20.76 -40.96 13.01
CA PRO A 264 -20.35 -41.01 11.59
C PRO A 264 -20.18 -39.67 10.88
N LEU A 265 -20.93 -38.64 11.26
CA LEU A 265 -20.79 -37.30 10.66
C LEU A 265 -19.48 -36.60 11.06
N ALA A 266 -18.96 -36.88 12.27
CA ALA A 266 -17.66 -36.36 12.70
C ALA A 266 -16.51 -36.99 11.91
N GLU A 267 -16.63 -38.26 11.49
CA GLU A 267 -15.67 -38.87 10.57
C GLU A 267 -15.71 -38.19 9.18
N VAL A 268 -16.91 -37.87 8.65
CA VAL A 268 -17.04 -37.12 7.38
C VAL A 268 -16.31 -35.76 7.46
N ASP A 269 -16.50 -35.02 8.56
CA ASP A 269 -15.83 -33.73 8.73
C ASP A 269 -14.33 -33.87 9.07
N HIS A 270 -13.89 -34.96 9.73
CA HIS A 270 -12.46 -35.28 9.88
C HIS A 270 -11.79 -35.46 8.51
N TRP A 271 -12.30 -36.34 7.65
CA TRP A 271 -11.72 -36.58 6.32
C TRP A 271 -11.79 -35.35 5.42
N LYS A 272 -12.84 -34.53 5.55
CA LYS A 272 -12.97 -33.24 4.86
C LYS A 272 -11.90 -32.24 5.29
N ASN A 273 -11.67 -32.08 6.59
CA ASN A 273 -10.64 -31.18 7.11
C ASN A 273 -9.23 -31.68 6.75
N ARG A 274 -8.97 -32.99 6.91
CA ARG A 274 -7.72 -33.63 6.49
C ARG A 274 -7.44 -33.46 5.00
N CYS A 275 -8.46 -33.57 4.14
CA CYS A 275 -8.32 -33.32 2.71
C CYS A 275 -7.95 -31.86 2.44
N ALA A 276 -8.64 -30.89 3.08
CA ALA A 276 -8.37 -29.47 2.90
C ALA A 276 -6.93 -29.07 3.32
N ASP A 277 -6.45 -29.58 4.45
CA ASP A 277 -5.08 -29.37 4.92
C ASP A 277 -4.04 -29.95 3.95
N LEU A 278 -4.18 -31.22 3.59
CA LEU A 278 -3.17 -31.93 2.80
C LEU A 278 -3.11 -31.41 1.36
N THR A 279 -4.25 -31.23 0.68
CA THR A 279 -4.30 -30.59 -0.64
C THR A 279 -3.82 -29.13 -0.59
N GLY A 280 -4.11 -28.43 0.52
CA GLY A 280 -3.60 -27.10 0.80
C GLY A 280 -2.06 -27.04 0.90
N ILE A 281 -1.40 -28.09 1.37
CA ILE A 281 0.06 -28.19 1.39
C ILE A 281 0.61 -28.69 0.04
N THR A 282 -0.01 -29.68 -0.60
CA THR A 282 0.40 -30.17 -1.94
C THR A 282 0.49 -29.01 -2.95
N SER A 283 -0.57 -28.20 -3.05
CA SER A 283 -0.61 -27.04 -3.95
C SER A 283 0.42 -25.95 -3.63
N GLN A 284 0.98 -25.93 -2.41
CA GLN A 284 2.13 -25.07 -2.06
C GLN A 284 3.47 -25.70 -2.45
N LEU A 285 3.61 -27.03 -2.37
CA LEU A 285 4.82 -27.73 -2.80
C LEU A 285 5.04 -27.59 -4.32
N ASP A 286 3.94 -27.57 -5.09
CA ASP A 286 3.94 -27.30 -6.54
C ASP A 286 4.26 -25.83 -6.90
N HIS A 287 4.31 -24.92 -5.92
CA HIS A 287 4.55 -23.50 -6.20
C HIS A 287 5.96 -23.28 -6.81
N PRO A 288 6.11 -22.59 -7.96
CA PRO A 288 7.37 -22.56 -8.72
C PRO A 288 8.62 -22.11 -7.95
N ALA A 289 8.47 -21.28 -6.92
CA ALA A 289 9.60 -20.87 -6.07
C ALA A 289 10.07 -21.98 -5.11
N ILE A 290 9.17 -22.85 -4.62
CA ILE A 290 9.54 -24.03 -3.82
C ILE A 290 10.18 -25.08 -4.74
N VAL A 291 9.60 -25.32 -5.92
CA VAL A 291 10.20 -26.19 -6.96
C VAL A 291 11.60 -25.71 -7.35
N ARG A 292 11.84 -24.41 -7.54
CA ARG A 292 13.18 -23.86 -7.79
C ARG A 292 14.15 -24.12 -6.63
N ILE A 293 13.71 -23.93 -5.38
CA ILE A 293 14.56 -24.17 -4.19
C ILE A 293 14.90 -25.66 -4.05
N ILE A 294 13.95 -26.56 -4.32
CA ILE A 294 14.17 -28.01 -4.46
C ILE A 294 15.26 -28.28 -5.49
N SER A 295 15.15 -27.74 -6.71
CA SER A 295 16.14 -27.95 -7.77
C SER A 295 17.54 -27.42 -7.40
N VAL A 296 17.65 -26.23 -6.80
CA VAL A 296 18.97 -25.71 -6.36
C VAL A 296 19.59 -26.64 -5.31
N LEU A 297 18.82 -27.09 -4.31
CA LEU A 297 19.31 -27.99 -3.27
C LEU A 297 19.62 -29.41 -3.79
N GLN A 298 18.97 -29.85 -4.87
CA GLN A 298 19.35 -31.06 -5.62
C GLN A 298 20.70 -30.89 -6.33
N HIS A 299 20.91 -29.78 -7.04
CA HIS A 299 22.18 -29.47 -7.70
C HIS A 299 23.33 -29.33 -6.70
N ALA A 300 23.09 -28.68 -5.56
CA ALA A 300 24.02 -28.54 -4.44
C ALA A 300 24.26 -29.85 -3.64
N LYS A 301 23.49 -30.92 -3.93
CA LYS A 301 23.54 -32.22 -3.22
C LYS A 301 23.32 -32.11 -1.70
N SER A 302 22.39 -31.24 -1.29
CA SER A 302 22.01 -31.05 0.12
C SER A 302 21.56 -32.36 0.77
N ASN A 303 21.98 -32.60 2.02
CA ASN A 303 21.56 -33.78 2.78
C ASN A 303 20.07 -33.73 3.21
N TYR A 304 19.44 -32.55 3.20
CA TYR A 304 18.05 -32.36 3.64
C TYR A 304 17.01 -32.67 2.56
N ILE A 305 17.44 -32.77 1.29
CA ILE A 305 16.51 -32.95 0.16
C ILE A 305 15.78 -34.29 0.19
N THR A 306 16.48 -35.39 0.45
CA THR A 306 15.90 -36.75 0.42
C THR A 306 14.86 -36.95 1.53
N PRO A 307 15.11 -36.53 2.80
CA PRO A 307 14.07 -36.49 3.83
C PRO A 307 12.88 -35.60 3.47
N PHE A 308 13.11 -34.44 2.86
CA PHE A 308 12.03 -33.52 2.47
C PHE A 308 11.15 -34.09 1.35
N LEU A 309 11.75 -34.68 0.30
CA LEU A 309 11.00 -35.31 -0.79
C LEU A 309 10.18 -36.53 -0.32
N LYS A 310 10.67 -37.28 0.69
CA LYS A 310 9.87 -38.33 1.34
C LYS A 310 8.62 -37.78 2.02
N LEU A 311 8.76 -36.67 2.76
CA LEU A 311 7.64 -35.98 3.41
C LEU A 311 6.65 -35.39 2.40
N ALA A 312 7.13 -34.87 1.27
CA ALA A 312 6.28 -34.40 0.17
C ALA A 312 5.44 -35.55 -0.42
N GLY A 313 6.05 -36.72 -0.64
CA GLY A 313 5.33 -37.93 -1.07
C GLY A 313 4.28 -38.41 -0.06
N GLU A 314 4.61 -38.38 1.24
CA GLU A 314 3.67 -38.70 2.33
C GLU A 314 2.46 -37.74 2.38
N ILE A 315 2.67 -36.44 2.12
CA ILE A 315 1.59 -35.46 1.97
C ILE A 315 0.73 -35.75 0.73
N MET A 316 1.34 -36.02 -0.43
CA MET A 316 0.61 -36.29 -1.67
C MET A 316 -0.27 -37.54 -1.56
N GLU A 317 0.29 -38.64 -1.06
CA GLU A 317 -0.46 -39.88 -0.86
C GLU A 317 -1.53 -39.73 0.24
N GLY A 318 -1.22 -38.98 1.31
CA GLY A 318 -2.19 -38.63 2.34
C GLY A 318 -3.36 -37.80 1.80
N SER A 319 -3.11 -36.86 0.87
CA SER A 319 -4.14 -36.09 0.18
C SER A 319 -5.00 -36.99 -0.70
N ARG A 320 -4.38 -37.86 -1.51
CA ARG A 320 -5.08 -38.82 -2.38
C ARG A 320 -5.99 -39.76 -1.59
N GLN A 321 -5.52 -40.25 -0.44
CA GLN A 321 -6.30 -41.11 0.44
C GLN A 321 -7.45 -40.34 1.10
N ALA A 322 -7.24 -39.09 1.53
CA ALA A 322 -8.28 -38.27 2.14
C ALA A 322 -9.39 -37.89 1.15
N GLU A 323 -9.04 -37.54 -0.09
CA GLU A 323 -10.00 -37.30 -1.18
C GLU A 323 -10.82 -38.56 -1.49
N SER A 324 -10.16 -39.71 -1.62
CA SER A 324 -10.80 -41.02 -1.86
C SER A 324 -11.78 -41.39 -0.74
N ASN A 325 -11.35 -41.30 0.53
CA ASN A 325 -12.21 -41.59 1.68
C ASN A 325 -13.40 -40.63 1.76
N LEU A 326 -13.17 -39.33 1.53
CA LEU A 326 -14.23 -38.32 1.50
C LEU A 326 -15.22 -38.56 0.35
N MET A 327 -14.78 -39.11 -0.80
CA MET A 327 -15.68 -39.51 -1.89
C MET A 327 -16.61 -40.65 -1.47
N PHE A 328 -16.09 -41.71 -0.83
CA PHE A 328 -16.92 -42.82 -0.36
C PHE A 328 -17.85 -42.41 0.79
N LEU A 329 -17.35 -41.67 1.78
CA LEU A 329 -18.15 -41.24 2.95
C LEU A 329 -19.27 -40.25 2.60
N LYS A 330 -19.13 -39.47 1.52
CA LYS A 330 -20.23 -38.64 1.00
C LYS A 330 -21.47 -39.46 0.65
N VAL A 331 -21.32 -40.70 0.18
CA VAL A 331 -22.45 -41.59 -0.18
C VAL A 331 -23.29 -41.94 1.06
N LEU A 332 -22.67 -42.07 2.23
CA LEU A 332 -23.33 -42.41 3.49
C LEU A 332 -23.93 -41.19 4.21
N LYS A 333 -23.51 -39.97 3.85
CA LYS A 333 -23.79 -38.75 4.60
C LYS A 333 -25.29 -38.45 4.74
N GLU A 334 -26.08 -38.72 3.70
CA GLU A 334 -27.53 -38.41 3.68
C GLU A 334 -28.28 -39.37 4.59
N SER A 335 -28.10 -40.68 4.45
CA SER A 335 -28.70 -41.69 5.33
C SER A 335 -28.27 -41.53 6.80
N CYS A 336 -27.04 -41.09 7.07
CA CYS A 336 -26.60 -40.74 8.43
C CYS A 336 -27.29 -39.49 9.00
N HIS A 337 -27.68 -38.50 8.17
CA HIS A 337 -28.53 -37.39 8.63
C HIS A 337 -29.96 -37.86 8.89
N GLU A 338 -30.54 -38.68 8.01
CA GLU A 338 -31.90 -39.22 8.18
C GLU A 338 -32.03 -40.02 9.48
N MET A 339 -31.06 -40.89 9.79
CA MET A 339 -31.04 -41.65 11.04
C MET A 339 -30.86 -40.74 12.28
N MET A 340 -30.01 -39.70 12.20
CA MET A 340 -29.83 -38.75 13.30
C MET A 340 -31.09 -37.91 13.56
N LEU A 341 -31.79 -37.49 12.49
CA LEU A 341 -33.06 -36.76 12.60
C LEU A 341 -34.17 -37.65 13.15
N ALA A 342 -34.24 -38.92 12.73
CA ALA A 342 -35.21 -39.89 13.27
C ALA A 342 -34.96 -40.19 14.76
N TYR A 343 -33.69 -40.27 15.20
CA TYR A 343 -33.33 -40.46 16.60
C TYR A 343 -33.74 -39.28 17.49
N ASN A 344 -33.58 -38.04 16.99
CA ASN A 344 -33.93 -36.81 17.73
C ASN A 344 -35.44 -36.48 17.77
N VAL A 345 -36.30 -37.39 17.30
CA VAL A 345 -37.78 -37.25 17.27
C VAL A 345 -38.46 -38.30 18.19
N LEU A 346 -37.67 -39.15 18.85
CA LEU A 346 -38.07 -40.13 19.87
C LEU A 346 -37.73 -39.66 21.29
#